data_AF-A0A954ZGX6-F1
#
_entry.id   AF-A0A954ZGX6-F1
#
_cell.length_a   1.000
_cell.length_b   1.000
_cell.length_c   1.000
_cell.angle_alpha   90.00
_cell.angle_beta   90.00
_cell.angle_gamma   90.00
#
_symmetry.space_group_name_H-M   'P 1'
#
loop_
_entity.id
_entity.type
_entity.pdbx_description
1 polymer ?
#
loop_
_entity_poly.entity_id
_entity_poly.type
_entity_poly.pdbx_seq_one_letter_code
_entity_poly.pdbx_strand_id
1 'polypeptide(L)'
;MAWRDRKWQLVNSLRADRFFCLVIALIAFIGSEAERSTLEGAPIQATSHPVAFDRWMYPFNSTPGTRSRGTTFGAIGDEGFDNRDSQILIGFDTSSIIAPGEAPAAYSVTELTLRLFTEEDQSFQYDPTMDPWETYAGTNDPDPGRPIELMGVATRGDYLRVGLDSMVGPPIFGETDPFSADPFGDYREGTRFAFASDYFQGDPRDVSNNVTEQYTPNVWATGHANLVPGTWVPANTEMSFAIDVANTDAVRYIQQG
;
A
#
# COMPACT_ATOMS: atom_id res chain seq x y z
N MET A 1 -0.08 29.63 -1.70
CA MET A 1 0.17 29.03 -0.38
C MET A 1 -1.06 28.23 0.09
N ALA A 2 -1.60 27.32 -0.75
CA ALA A 2 -2.81 26.52 -0.44
C ALA A 2 -3.04 25.34 -1.43
N TRP A 3 -1.97 24.65 -1.88
CA TRP A 3 -2.08 23.57 -2.88
C TRP A 3 -1.36 22.26 -2.50
N ARG A 4 -0.85 22.15 -1.26
CA ARG A 4 -0.11 20.96 -0.79
C ARG A 4 -0.90 20.03 0.15
N ASP A 5 -2.09 20.43 0.61
CA ASP A 5 -2.74 19.76 1.75
C ASP A 5 -3.84 18.75 1.36
N ARG A 6 -4.04 18.44 0.07
CA ARG A 6 -5.08 17.49 -0.39
C ARG A 6 -4.63 16.67 -1.60
N LYS A 7 -3.57 15.89 -1.45
CA LYS A 7 -3.02 15.11 -2.55
C LYS A 7 -3.73 13.78 -2.83
N TRP A 8 -4.57 13.23 -1.93
CA TRP A 8 -5.11 11.87 -2.11
C TRP A 8 -6.61 11.76 -1.90
N GLN A 9 -7.27 11.20 -2.93
CA GLN A 9 -8.62 10.64 -2.91
C GLN A 9 -8.62 9.31 -3.71
N LEU A 10 -9.22 8.23 -3.17
CA LEU A 10 -9.29 6.87 -3.75
C LEU A 10 -10.49 6.71 -4.71
N VAL A 11 -10.30 6.24 -5.93
CA VAL A 11 -11.40 6.03 -6.92
C VAL A 11 -11.48 4.58 -7.30
N ASN A 12 -12.65 3.97 -7.47
CA ASN A 12 -12.80 2.59 -7.95
C ASN A 12 -13.57 2.57 -9.27
N SER A 13 -12.98 3.09 -10.35
CA SER A 13 -13.68 3.12 -11.63
C SER A 13 -13.53 1.78 -12.37
N LEU A 14 -14.59 0.98 -12.41
CA LEU A 14 -15.23 0.40 -13.60
C LEU A 14 -16.36 -0.53 -13.15
N ARG A 15 -17.56 -0.34 -13.71
CA ARG A 15 -18.73 -1.19 -13.44
C ARG A 15 -18.45 -2.65 -13.84
N ALA A 16 -18.42 -3.54 -12.87
CA ALA A 16 -18.80 -4.95 -13.02
C ALA A 16 -19.01 -5.55 -11.61
N ASP A 17 -20.06 -6.33 -11.45
CA ASP A 17 -20.64 -6.76 -10.17
C ASP A 17 -19.79 -7.76 -9.33
N ARG A 18 -18.44 -7.64 -9.25
CA ARG A 18 -17.58 -8.65 -8.60
C ARG A 18 -16.29 -8.09 -7.96
N PHE A 19 -16.20 -8.26 -6.63
CA PHE A 19 -15.04 -8.37 -5.71
C PHE A 19 -13.86 -7.38 -5.80
N PHE A 20 -13.54 -6.70 -4.69
CA PHE A 20 -12.44 -5.73 -4.59
C PHE A 20 -11.42 -6.10 -3.49
N CYS A 21 -10.33 -6.78 -3.85
CA CYS A 21 -9.10 -6.75 -3.05
C CYS A 21 -8.37 -5.43 -3.32
N LEU A 22 -7.98 -4.69 -2.30
CA LEU A 22 -7.30 -3.40 -2.49
C LEU A 22 -6.09 -3.32 -1.57
N VAL A 23 -4.93 -2.96 -2.12
CA VAL A 23 -3.70 -2.81 -1.35
C VAL A 23 -3.16 -1.38 -1.43
N ILE A 24 -2.92 -0.81 -0.25
CA ILE A 24 -2.08 0.36 -0.04
C ILE A 24 -0.74 -0.14 0.48
N ALA A 25 0.36 0.47 0.03
CA ALA A 25 1.68 0.04 0.46
C ALA A 25 2.54 1.21 0.95
N LEU A 26 3.08 1.08 2.16
CA LEU A 26 3.80 2.13 2.91
C LEU A 26 5.31 2.10 2.62
N ILE A 27 5.98 3.25 2.59
CA ILE A 27 7.45 3.38 2.51
C ILE A 27 7.95 4.42 3.52
N ALA A 28 9.02 4.11 4.26
CA ALA A 28 9.72 5.07 5.12
C ALA A 28 11.16 5.29 4.59
N PHE A 29 11.79 6.44 4.85
CA PHE A 29 13.19 6.65 4.41
C PHE A 29 14.04 7.05 5.62
N ILE A 30 15.02 6.21 5.96
CA ILE A 30 15.97 6.46 7.04
C ILE A 30 17.36 6.59 6.40
N GLY A 31 17.95 7.78 6.47
CA GLY A 31 19.30 8.02 5.95
C GLY A 31 20.38 7.30 6.78
N SER A 32 21.56 7.12 6.21
CA SER A 32 22.68 6.42 6.87
C SER A 32 23.89 7.34 7.07
N GLU A 33 24.07 7.96 8.24
CA GLU A 33 25.38 8.43 8.73
C GLU A 33 25.41 8.43 10.27
N ALA A 34 26.46 7.86 10.86
CA ALA A 34 26.51 7.45 12.27
C ALA A 34 27.14 8.49 13.22
N GLU A 35 26.42 8.86 14.28
CA GLU A 35 27.01 9.21 15.59
C GLU A 35 26.11 8.67 16.71
N ARG A 36 26.70 7.85 17.59
CA ARG A 36 25.98 7.11 18.64
C ARG A 36 25.66 8.03 19.82
N SER A 37 24.40 8.41 19.98
CA SER A 37 23.88 9.12 21.14
C SER A 37 23.47 8.13 22.25
N THR A 38 23.83 8.40 23.51
CA THR A 38 23.49 7.56 24.68
C THR A 38 22.22 8.03 25.41
N LEU A 39 21.31 8.71 24.72
CA LEU A 39 20.03 9.12 25.27
C LEU A 39 19.02 7.96 25.23
N GLU A 40 18.24 7.78 26.31
CA GLU A 40 16.96 7.08 26.23
C GLU A 40 16.18 7.63 25.03
N GLY A 41 15.61 6.75 24.20
CA GLY A 41 14.95 7.14 22.97
C GLY A 41 13.88 8.21 23.23
N ALA A 42 14.13 9.44 22.76
CA ALA A 42 13.16 10.50 22.85
C ALA A 42 11.93 10.12 22.00
N PRO A 43 10.70 10.38 22.45
CA PRO A 43 9.53 10.12 21.64
C PRO A 43 9.59 10.97 20.37
N ILE A 44 9.56 10.30 19.22
CA ILE A 44 9.45 10.92 17.91
C ILE A 44 7.97 10.91 17.52
N GLN A 45 7.40 12.08 17.23
CA GLN A 45 5.99 12.19 16.84
C GLN A 45 5.84 13.02 15.56
N ALA A 46 5.05 12.51 14.64
CA ALA A 46 4.60 13.21 13.44
C ALA A 46 3.07 13.14 13.40
N THR A 47 2.37 14.21 13.80
CA THR A 47 0.90 14.20 13.90
C THR A 47 0.19 14.41 12.57
N SER A 48 0.88 14.99 11.58
CA SER A 48 0.40 15.13 10.21
C SER A 48 1.62 15.29 9.31
N HIS A 49 1.98 14.21 8.61
CA HIS A 49 3.12 14.19 7.72
C HIS A 49 2.64 14.06 6.27
N PRO A 50 3.02 14.97 5.36
CA PRO A 50 2.54 14.92 3.99
C PRO A 50 3.10 13.70 3.26
N VAL A 51 2.28 13.12 2.39
CA VAL A 51 2.74 12.11 1.43
C VAL A 51 3.79 12.74 0.52
N ALA A 52 4.95 12.07 0.43
CA ALA A 52 6.09 12.51 -0.36
C ALA A 52 6.24 11.71 -1.66
N PHE A 53 5.78 10.45 -1.65
CA PHE A 53 5.77 9.55 -2.81
C PHE A 53 4.36 9.01 -3.02
N ASP A 54 3.92 8.96 -4.27
CA ASP A 54 2.68 8.33 -4.65
C ASP A 54 2.73 7.67 -6.03
N ARG A 55 2.16 6.47 -6.12
CA ARG A 55 2.08 5.75 -7.39
C ARG A 55 0.84 4.89 -7.46
N TRP A 56 -0.07 5.24 -8.37
CA TRP A 56 -1.11 4.31 -8.80
C TRP A 56 -0.53 3.28 -9.77
N MET A 57 -0.56 2.00 -9.41
CA MET A 57 0.01 0.90 -10.19
C MET A 57 -1.09 0.10 -10.89
N TYR A 58 -1.13 0.24 -12.21
CA TYR A 58 -2.02 -0.50 -13.12
C TYR A 58 -1.40 -0.44 -14.54
N PRO A 59 -1.38 -1.52 -15.34
CA PRO A 59 -0.71 -1.56 -16.64
C PRO A 59 -1.22 -0.50 -17.63
N PHE A 60 -2.48 -0.12 -17.55
CA PHE A 60 -3.07 0.90 -18.44
C PHE A 60 -3.04 2.32 -17.85
N ASN A 61 -2.16 2.57 -16.88
CA ASN A 61 -1.95 3.92 -16.35
C ASN A 61 -1.10 4.78 -17.29
N SER A 62 -1.75 5.60 -18.11
CA SER A 62 -1.10 6.53 -19.04
C SER A 62 -0.48 7.78 -18.38
N THR A 63 -0.71 7.98 -17.08
CA THR A 63 -0.24 9.15 -16.30
C THR A 63 0.30 8.71 -14.94
N PRO A 64 1.37 7.90 -14.90
CA PRO A 64 1.99 7.47 -13.66
C PRO A 64 2.50 8.66 -12.84
N GLY A 65 2.32 8.62 -11.51
CA GLY A 65 2.84 9.62 -10.56
C GLY A 65 2.26 11.05 -10.67
N THR A 66 1.29 11.29 -11.56
CA THR A 66 0.81 12.65 -11.87
C THR A 66 -0.70 12.81 -11.71
N ARG A 67 -1.42 11.73 -11.38
CA ARG A 67 -2.85 11.76 -11.11
C ARG A 67 -3.10 12.22 -9.67
N SER A 68 -4.09 13.08 -9.46
CA SER A 68 -4.56 13.48 -8.12
C SER A 68 -5.30 12.36 -7.35
N ARG A 69 -5.42 11.18 -7.96
CA ARG A 69 -6.27 10.10 -7.48
C ARG A 69 -5.82 8.74 -8.03
N GLY A 70 -5.69 7.78 -7.13
CA GLY A 70 -5.35 6.40 -7.46
C GLY A 70 -6.57 5.49 -7.41
N THR A 71 -6.48 4.34 -8.07
CA THR A 71 -7.55 3.35 -8.13
C THR A 71 -7.04 2.01 -7.66
N THR A 72 -7.91 1.20 -7.08
CA THR A 72 -7.53 -0.06 -6.46
C THR A 72 -8.65 -1.07 -6.60
N PHE A 73 -8.32 -2.25 -7.14
CA PHE A 73 -9.30 -3.26 -7.46
C PHE A 73 -8.61 -4.59 -7.71
N GLY A 74 -9.39 -5.67 -7.62
CA GLY A 74 -8.97 -7.00 -8.03
C GLY A 74 -9.49 -7.35 -9.43
N ALA A 75 -8.91 -8.39 -10.01
CA ALA A 75 -9.33 -9.01 -11.27
C ALA A 75 -9.43 -10.53 -11.10
N ILE A 76 -9.99 -10.97 -9.96
CA ILE A 76 -10.03 -12.38 -9.58
C ILE A 76 -10.81 -13.19 -10.62
N GLY A 77 -10.13 -14.16 -11.23
CA GLY A 77 -10.70 -15.04 -12.25
C GLY A 77 -10.63 -14.48 -13.68
N ASP A 78 -10.10 -13.27 -13.88
CA ASP A 78 -9.88 -12.71 -15.20
C ASP A 78 -8.51 -13.14 -15.73
N GLU A 79 -8.49 -13.80 -16.89
CA GLU A 79 -7.27 -14.37 -17.47
C GLU A 79 -6.25 -13.27 -17.82
N GLY A 80 -5.03 -13.46 -17.32
CA GLY A 80 -3.91 -12.60 -17.65
C GLY A 80 -3.82 -11.34 -16.79
N PHE A 81 -4.56 -11.26 -15.69
CA PHE A 81 -4.45 -10.18 -14.69
C PHE A 81 -4.11 -10.73 -13.32
N ASP A 82 -3.38 -9.95 -12.52
CA ASP A 82 -3.17 -10.34 -11.13
C ASP A 82 -4.51 -10.37 -10.37
N ASN A 83 -4.69 -11.26 -9.39
CA ASN A 83 -5.89 -11.23 -8.55
C ASN A 83 -6.12 -9.86 -7.91
N ARG A 84 -5.03 -9.17 -7.54
CA ARG A 84 -4.98 -7.82 -6.98
C ARG A 84 -4.36 -6.86 -7.98
N ASP A 85 -5.06 -6.62 -9.08
CA ASP A 85 -4.46 -6.01 -10.25
C ASP A 85 -4.12 -4.52 -10.12
N SER A 86 -4.79 -3.79 -9.23
CA SER A 86 -4.53 -2.37 -9.01
C SER A 86 -4.24 -2.06 -7.54
N GLN A 87 -3.16 -1.32 -7.33
CA GLN A 87 -2.69 -0.90 -6.00
C GLN A 87 -2.25 0.57 -6.01
N ILE A 88 -2.14 1.17 -4.82
CA ILE A 88 -1.53 2.50 -4.65
C ILE A 88 -0.34 2.37 -3.71
N LEU A 89 0.82 2.85 -4.17
CA LEU A 89 1.99 3.02 -3.33
C LEU A 89 1.97 4.41 -2.71
N ILE A 90 2.28 4.50 -1.42
CA ILE A 90 2.31 5.74 -0.65
C ILE A 90 3.58 5.74 0.19
N GLY A 91 4.43 6.76 0.01
CA GLY A 91 5.67 6.91 0.77
C GLY A 91 5.78 8.25 1.46
N PHE A 92 6.54 8.26 2.55
CA PHE A 92 6.72 9.40 3.43
C PHE A 92 8.20 9.74 3.58
N ASP A 93 8.56 11.02 3.44
CA ASP A 93 9.93 11.48 3.71
C ASP A 93 10.13 11.74 5.21
N THR A 94 10.58 10.73 5.93
CA THR A 94 10.80 10.81 7.39
C THR A 94 12.16 11.40 7.78
N SER A 95 13.01 11.80 6.82
CA SER A 95 14.40 12.21 7.08
C SER A 95 14.54 13.43 8.01
N SER A 96 13.51 14.28 8.06
CA SER A 96 13.48 15.47 8.93
C SER A 96 13.03 15.17 10.37
N ILE A 97 12.51 13.96 10.62
CA ILE A 97 11.86 13.58 11.88
C ILE A 97 12.58 12.41 12.55
N ILE A 98 13.08 11.48 11.74
CA ILE A 98 13.87 10.32 12.18
C ILE A 98 15.33 10.61 11.85
N ALA A 99 16.16 10.70 12.88
CA ALA A 99 17.58 10.91 12.70
C ALA A 99 18.18 9.76 11.88
N PRO A 100 19.03 10.04 10.87
CA PRO A 100 19.71 8.98 10.14
C PRO A 100 20.74 8.25 11.03
N GLY A 101 21.19 7.07 10.59
CA GLY A 101 22.41 6.43 11.11
C GLY A 101 22.25 5.41 12.22
N GLU A 102 21.09 5.31 12.86
CA GLU A 102 20.79 4.20 13.77
C GLU A 102 20.30 2.98 12.99
N ALA A 103 20.61 1.78 13.49
CA ALA A 103 20.13 0.54 12.88
C ALA A 103 18.60 0.44 12.97
N PRO A 104 17.90 -0.20 12.01
CA PRO A 104 16.45 -0.41 12.05
C PRO A 104 15.90 -0.84 13.42
N ALA A 105 16.58 -1.79 14.07
CA ALA A 105 16.17 -2.32 15.38
C ALA A 105 16.33 -1.33 16.56
N ALA A 106 16.94 -0.16 16.34
CA ALA A 106 17.05 0.90 17.34
C ALA A 106 15.76 1.74 17.47
N TYR A 107 14.87 1.68 16.48
CA TYR A 107 13.61 2.41 16.49
C TYR A 107 12.49 1.55 17.07
N SER A 108 11.71 2.07 18.01
CA SER A 108 10.50 1.41 18.49
C SER A 108 9.28 2.06 17.85
N VAL A 109 8.53 1.28 17.05
CA VAL A 109 7.27 1.73 16.46
C VAL A 109 6.16 1.48 17.48
N THR A 110 5.59 2.55 18.03
CA THR A 110 4.53 2.46 19.04
C THR A 110 3.14 2.66 18.46
N GLU A 111 3.03 3.46 17.39
CA GLU A 111 1.79 3.74 16.69
C GLU A 111 2.12 4.21 15.27
N LEU A 112 1.35 3.73 14.29
CA LEU A 112 1.37 4.29 12.94
C LEU A 112 -0.04 4.19 12.35
N THR A 113 -0.59 5.35 11.97
CA THR A 113 -1.92 5.43 11.35
C THR A 113 -1.83 6.14 10.01
N LEU A 114 -2.25 5.46 8.95
CA LEU A 114 -2.49 6.08 7.65
C LEU A 114 -3.95 6.51 7.55
N ARG A 115 -4.19 7.68 6.94
CA ARG A 115 -5.54 8.16 6.63
C ARG A 115 -5.64 8.52 5.17
N LEU A 116 -6.69 8.04 4.51
CA LEU A 116 -7.02 8.34 3.12
C LEU A 116 -8.49 8.69 2.99
N PHE A 117 -8.86 9.37 1.93
CA PHE A 117 -10.25 9.67 1.62
C PHE A 117 -10.70 8.87 0.40
N THR A 118 -11.92 8.35 0.41
CA THR A 118 -12.57 7.87 -0.81
C THR A 118 -12.94 9.04 -1.70
N GLU A 119 -12.98 8.83 -3.00
CA GLU A 119 -13.39 9.80 -4.03
C GLU A 119 -14.69 9.39 -4.69
N GLU A 120 -14.84 8.10 -4.99
CA GLU A 120 -16.01 7.59 -5.70
C GLU A 120 -17.15 7.27 -4.75
N ASP A 121 -18.35 7.65 -5.15
CA ASP A 121 -19.56 7.46 -4.36
C ASP A 121 -20.13 6.06 -4.59
N GLN A 122 -20.34 5.31 -3.51
CA GLN A 122 -21.02 4.01 -3.50
C GLN A 122 -20.41 2.98 -4.46
N SER A 123 -19.08 2.97 -4.61
CA SER A 123 -18.37 2.02 -5.47
C SER A 123 -18.05 0.68 -4.79
N PHE A 124 -18.07 0.62 -3.46
CA PHE A 124 -17.86 -0.60 -2.68
C PHE A 124 -18.66 -0.59 -1.37
N GLN A 125 -18.86 -1.77 -0.80
CA GLN A 125 -19.47 -1.93 0.52
C GLN A 125 -18.39 -1.92 1.60
N TYR A 126 -18.67 -1.23 2.71
CA TYR A 126 -17.75 -1.09 3.82
C TYR A 126 -17.50 -2.43 4.48
N ASP A 127 -16.22 -2.78 4.57
CA ASP A 127 -15.75 -4.00 5.20
C ASP A 127 -14.53 -3.69 6.08
N PRO A 128 -14.67 -3.78 7.42
CA PRO A 128 -13.56 -3.58 8.35
C PRO A 128 -12.74 -4.83 8.61
N THR A 129 -13.14 -5.99 8.11
CA THR A 129 -12.60 -7.30 8.48
C THR A 129 -11.66 -7.83 7.42
N MET A 130 -10.67 -8.64 7.84
CA MET A 130 -9.79 -9.30 6.88
C MET A 130 -10.45 -10.57 6.36
N ASP A 131 -10.42 -10.73 5.05
CA ASP A 131 -11.02 -11.87 4.36
C ASP A 131 -9.98 -12.94 4.04
N PRO A 132 -10.20 -14.20 4.47
CA PRO A 132 -9.40 -15.34 4.03
C PRO A 132 -9.50 -15.52 2.50
N TRP A 133 -8.42 -16.00 1.87
CA TRP A 133 -8.38 -16.18 0.41
C TRP A 133 -9.50 -17.07 -0.13
N GLU A 134 -9.98 -18.01 0.70
CA GLU A 134 -11.04 -18.95 0.35
C GLU A 134 -12.34 -18.24 -0.01
N THR A 135 -12.65 -17.13 0.66
CA THR A 135 -13.89 -16.37 0.45
C THR A 135 -13.93 -15.73 -0.94
N TYR A 136 -12.77 -15.39 -1.49
CA TYR A 136 -12.60 -14.93 -2.87
C TYR A 136 -12.73 -16.07 -3.89
N ALA A 137 -12.43 -17.30 -3.48
CA ALA A 137 -12.60 -18.52 -4.28
C ALA A 137 -14.02 -19.11 -4.19
N GLY A 138 -14.97 -18.42 -3.54
CA GLY A 138 -16.38 -18.78 -3.50
C GLY A 138 -16.83 -19.55 -2.27
N THR A 139 -16.00 -19.64 -1.21
CA THR A 139 -16.51 -20.07 0.10
C THR A 139 -17.37 -18.98 0.73
N ASN A 140 -18.17 -19.35 1.74
CA ASN A 140 -19.07 -18.42 2.38
C ASN A 140 -18.28 -17.36 3.17
N ASP A 141 -18.54 -16.12 2.84
CA ASP A 141 -18.09 -14.95 3.57
C ASP A 141 -19.14 -14.54 4.62
N PRO A 142 -18.82 -14.56 5.93
CA PRO A 142 -19.79 -14.21 6.97
C PRO A 142 -20.14 -12.72 7.01
N ASP A 143 -19.31 -11.84 6.46
CA ASP A 143 -19.59 -10.41 6.38
C ASP A 143 -19.62 -9.88 4.94
N PRO A 144 -20.45 -8.86 4.66
CA PRO A 144 -20.61 -8.33 3.31
C PRO A 144 -19.58 -7.24 3.00
N GLY A 145 -18.76 -7.48 2.00
CA GLY A 145 -17.89 -6.48 1.41
C GLY A 145 -16.58 -7.10 0.92
N ARG A 146 -15.56 -6.27 0.77
CA ARG A 146 -14.14 -6.66 0.72
C ARG A 146 -13.30 -5.53 1.30
N PRO A 147 -12.33 -5.80 2.17
CA PRO A 147 -11.58 -4.75 2.85
C PRO A 147 -10.64 -3.99 1.91
N ILE A 148 -10.43 -2.72 2.25
CA ILE A 148 -9.23 -2.01 1.85
C ILE A 148 -8.10 -2.49 2.75
N GLU A 149 -7.01 -3.01 2.20
CA GLU A 149 -5.88 -3.54 2.96
C GLU A 149 -4.64 -2.65 2.84
N LEU A 150 -3.86 -2.59 3.91
CA LEU A 150 -2.55 -1.92 3.97
C LEU A 150 -1.46 -2.97 4.22
N MET A 151 -0.39 -2.90 3.43
CA MET A 151 0.76 -3.80 3.46
C MET A 151 2.06 -3.04 3.15
N GLY A 152 3.16 -3.77 2.93
CA GLY A 152 4.42 -3.23 2.45
C GLY A 152 4.54 -3.22 0.94
N VAL A 153 5.60 -2.60 0.43
CA VAL A 153 6.01 -2.67 -0.97
C VAL A 153 7.25 -3.54 -1.11
N ALA A 154 7.27 -4.42 -2.09
CA ALA A 154 8.49 -5.03 -2.58
C ALA A 154 8.66 -4.77 -4.08
N THR A 155 9.88 -4.97 -4.58
CA THR A 155 10.23 -4.72 -5.97
C THR A 155 10.71 -5.99 -6.67
N ARG A 156 10.58 -6.01 -7.99
CA ARG A 156 11.00 -7.09 -8.89
C ARG A 156 12.00 -6.56 -9.92
N GLY A 157 12.80 -7.46 -10.48
CA GLY A 157 13.77 -7.14 -11.53
C GLY A 157 15.02 -6.49 -10.94
N ASP A 158 15.53 -5.45 -11.59
CA ASP A 158 16.75 -4.76 -11.16
C ASP A 158 16.49 -3.68 -10.08
N TYR A 159 15.23 -3.49 -9.68
CA TYR A 159 14.87 -2.57 -8.61
C TYR A 159 15.12 -3.20 -7.25
N LEU A 160 15.81 -2.45 -6.38
CA LEU A 160 16.16 -2.85 -5.03
C LEU A 160 15.23 -2.27 -3.97
N ARG A 161 14.59 -1.12 -4.27
CA ARG A 161 13.64 -0.44 -3.38
C ARG A 161 12.77 0.55 -4.16
N VAL A 162 11.71 1.04 -3.54
CA VAL A 162 10.99 2.24 -3.99
C VAL A 162 11.65 3.47 -3.38
N GLY A 163 11.66 4.60 -4.10
CA GLY A 163 12.39 5.80 -3.66
C GLY A 163 11.74 7.13 -3.99
N LEU A 164 12.03 8.12 -3.14
CA LEU A 164 11.80 9.55 -3.40
C LEU A 164 12.85 10.18 -4.30
N ASP A 165 13.98 9.49 -4.51
CA ASP A 165 15.05 9.98 -5.33
C ASP A 165 14.55 10.15 -6.78
N SER A 166 14.91 11.26 -7.42
CA SER A 166 14.57 11.57 -8.83
C SER A 166 15.34 10.67 -9.83
N MET A 167 15.32 9.37 -9.61
CA MET A 167 15.87 8.35 -10.49
C MET A 167 14.73 7.73 -11.28
N VAL A 168 14.91 7.62 -12.60
CA VAL A 168 14.03 6.84 -13.48
C VAL A 168 14.79 5.58 -13.83
N GLY A 169 14.26 4.41 -13.48
CA GLY A 169 14.92 3.12 -13.68
C GLY A 169 15.71 2.59 -12.46
N PRO A 170 16.23 1.36 -12.55
CA PRO A 170 16.89 0.70 -11.43
C PRO A 170 18.15 1.45 -10.96
N PRO A 171 18.52 1.35 -9.66
CA PRO A 171 18.00 0.40 -8.68
C PRO A 171 16.81 0.91 -7.84
N ILE A 172 16.25 2.08 -8.14
CA ILE A 172 15.24 2.73 -7.31
C ILE A 172 13.97 2.95 -8.14
N PHE A 173 12.85 2.37 -7.70
CA PHE A 173 11.57 2.51 -8.38
C PHE A 173 10.94 3.86 -8.04
N GLY A 174 10.75 4.73 -9.03
CA GLY A 174 10.19 6.07 -8.92
C GLY A 174 8.70 6.17 -9.32
N GLU A 175 8.07 7.32 -9.05
CA GLU A 175 6.64 7.58 -9.35
C GLU A 175 6.31 7.52 -10.85
N THR A 176 7.29 7.78 -11.71
CA THR A 176 7.11 7.80 -13.17
C THR A 176 7.70 6.58 -13.85
N ASP A 177 8.22 5.61 -13.10
CA ASP A 177 8.82 4.43 -13.69
C ASP A 177 7.80 3.54 -14.41
N PRO A 178 8.23 2.83 -15.46
CA PRO A 178 7.38 1.88 -16.17
C PRO A 178 6.73 0.88 -15.21
N PHE A 179 5.49 0.48 -15.52
CA PHE A 179 4.79 -0.55 -14.73
C PHE A 179 5.53 -1.88 -14.73
N SER A 180 6.04 -2.29 -15.89
CA SER A 180 6.70 -3.56 -16.18
C SER A 180 7.86 -3.36 -17.16
N ALA A 181 8.61 -4.42 -17.44
CA ALA A 181 9.68 -4.39 -18.46
C ALA A 181 9.17 -4.11 -19.88
N ASP A 182 7.92 -4.45 -20.18
CA ASP A 182 7.31 -4.12 -21.47
C ASP A 182 6.82 -2.66 -21.48
N PRO A 183 7.32 -1.82 -22.41
CA PRO A 183 6.95 -0.40 -22.51
C PRO A 183 5.49 -0.17 -22.95
N PHE A 184 4.79 -1.18 -23.44
CA PHE A 184 3.37 -1.11 -23.80
C PHE A 184 2.44 -1.64 -22.70
N GLY A 185 3.01 -1.98 -21.52
CA GLY A 185 2.27 -2.51 -20.37
C GLY A 185 1.99 -3.98 -20.56
N ASP A 186 2.93 -4.84 -20.12
CA ASP A 186 2.62 -6.25 -19.95
C ASP A 186 1.62 -6.34 -18.81
N TYR A 187 0.36 -6.63 -19.13
CA TYR A 187 -0.69 -6.77 -18.13
C TYR A 187 -0.70 -8.15 -17.49
N ARG A 188 0.13 -9.09 -18.00
CA ARG A 188 0.22 -10.46 -17.48
C ARG A 188 0.54 -10.45 -15.99
N GLU A 189 0.04 -11.49 -15.33
CA GLU A 189 0.32 -11.81 -13.94
C GLU A 189 1.82 -11.76 -13.61
N GLY A 190 2.17 -11.19 -12.46
CA GLY A 190 3.53 -11.24 -11.94
C GLY A 190 4.55 -10.44 -12.76
N THR A 191 4.13 -9.36 -13.42
CA THR A 191 5.02 -8.51 -14.25
C THR A 191 5.31 -7.12 -13.68
N ARG A 192 4.48 -6.60 -12.77
CA ARG A 192 4.65 -5.28 -12.13
C ARG A 192 5.98 -5.14 -11.37
N PHE A 193 6.73 -4.07 -11.57
CA PHE A 193 8.03 -3.88 -10.92
C PHE A 193 7.95 -3.55 -9.43
N ALA A 194 6.85 -2.99 -8.98
CA ALA A 194 6.55 -2.81 -7.56
C ALA A 194 5.22 -3.47 -7.25
N PHE A 195 5.18 -4.29 -6.21
CA PHE A 195 4.03 -5.10 -5.82
C PHE A 195 3.82 -5.00 -4.31
N ALA A 196 2.56 -5.17 -3.91
CA ALA A 196 2.21 -5.31 -2.51
C ALA A 196 2.85 -6.57 -1.91
N SER A 197 3.43 -6.43 -0.72
CA SER A 197 4.05 -7.52 0.02
C SER A 197 3.56 -7.52 1.45
N ASP A 198 3.11 -8.69 1.92
CA ASP A 198 2.73 -8.88 3.32
C ASP A 198 3.93 -9.09 4.25
N TYR A 199 5.13 -9.23 3.67
CA TYR A 199 6.42 -9.38 4.34
C TYR A 199 6.46 -10.55 5.34
N PHE A 200 5.94 -11.70 4.91
CA PHE A 200 5.79 -12.87 5.76
C PHE A 200 7.12 -13.46 6.28
N GLN A 201 7.26 -13.58 7.60
CA GLN A 201 8.42 -14.16 8.29
C GLN A 201 9.75 -13.43 8.03
N GLY A 202 9.68 -12.15 7.65
CA GLY A 202 10.85 -11.32 7.38
C GLY A 202 11.32 -11.29 5.94
N ASP A 203 10.64 -11.99 5.04
CA ASP A 203 10.92 -11.95 3.61
C ASP A 203 9.71 -11.37 2.85
N PRO A 204 9.91 -10.58 1.79
CA PRO A 204 8.81 -10.10 0.97
C PRO A 204 8.14 -11.26 0.24
N ARG A 205 6.81 -11.36 0.35
CA ARG A 205 5.98 -12.31 -0.39
C ARG A 205 4.96 -11.55 -1.21
N ASP A 206 4.92 -11.83 -2.50
CA ASP A 206 4.07 -11.13 -3.47
C ASP A 206 2.60 -11.51 -3.32
N VAL A 207 1.76 -10.56 -2.91
CA VAL A 207 0.33 -10.82 -2.67
C VAL A 207 -0.55 -10.71 -3.91
N SER A 208 0.04 -10.36 -5.06
CA SER A 208 -0.72 -10.05 -6.28
C SER A 208 -1.64 -11.19 -6.70
N ASN A 209 -1.24 -12.46 -6.50
CA ASN A 209 -1.98 -13.66 -6.89
C ASN A 209 -2.34 -14.59 -5.73
N ASN A 210 -2.60 -14.04 -4.55
CA ASN A 210 -2.84 -14.83 -3.33
C ASN A 210 -4.03 -15.82 -3.44
N VAL A 211 -5.05 -15.51 -4.25
CA VAL A 211 -6.22 -16.39 -4.43
C VAL A 211 -5.86 -17.58 -5.32
N THR A 212 -5.16 -17.32 -6.43
CA THR A 212 -4.64 -18.36 -7.33
C THR A 212 -3.62 -19.26 -6.61
N GLU A 213 -2.76 -18.66 -5.78
CA GLU A 213 -1.73 -19.34 -5.00
C GLU A 213 -2.24 -19.94 -3.67
N GLN A 214 -3.52 -19.75 -3.36
CA GLN A 214 -4.22 -20.39 -2.24
C GLN A 214 -3.63 -20.08 -0.86
N TYR A 215 -3.39 -18.78 -0.59
CA TYR A 215 -2.97 -18.35 0.74
C TYR A 215 -3.59 -17.02 1.15
N THR A 216 -3.79 -16.85 2.46
CA THR A 216 -4.24 -15.58 3.06
C THR A 216 -3.02 -14.71 3.36
N PRO A 217 -2.95 -13.47 2.82
CA PRO A 217 -1.88 -12.54 3.12
C PRO A 217 -1.85 -12.12 4.60
N ASN A 218 -0.66 -11.83 5.12
CA ASN A 218 -0.48 -11.20 6.42
C ASN A 218 -0.72 -9.68 6.33
N VAL A 219 -1.98 -9.27 6.21
CA VAL A 219 -2.40 -7.85 6.13
C VAL A 219 -1.97 -7.10 7.39
N TRP A 220 -1.42 -5.88 7.24
CA TRP A 220 -0.96 -5.08 8.39
C TRP A 220 -2.07 -4.25 9.02
N ALA A 221 -3.03 -3.81 8.21
CA ALA A 221 -4.26 -3.16 8.65
C ALA A 221 -5.34 -3.25 7.57
N THR A 222 -6.60 -3.26 7.99
CA THR A 222 -7.76 -3.01 7.12
C THR A 222 -8.26 -1.58 7.32
N GLY A 223 -9.01 -1.07 6.33
CA GLY A 223 -9.56 0.27 6.37
C GLY A 223 -10.75 0.39 7.31
N HIS A 224 -10.67 1.29 8.28
CA HIS A 224 -11.78 1.60 9.19
C HIS A 224 -12.42 2.95 8.87
N ALA A 225 -13.74 3.02 8.94
CA ALA A 225 -14.53 4.22 8.82
C ALA A 225 -15.69 4.20 9.81
N ASN A 226 -16.28 5.36 10.10
CA ASN A 226 -17.47 5.44 10.94
C ASN A 226 -18.75 5.07 10.16
N LEU A 227 -18.79 3.82 9.69
CA LEU A 227 -19.87 3.24 8.88
C LEU A 227 -20.29 1.89 9.47
N VAL A 228 -21.47 1.42 9.09
CA VAL A 228 -21.93 0.07 9.44
C VAL A 228 -21.41 -0.91 8.39
N PRO A 229 -20.84 -2.08 8.76
CA PRO A 229 -20.41 -3.09 7.78
C PRO A 229 -21.51 -3.43 6.77
N GLY A 230 -21.14 -3.59 5.51
CA GLY A 230 -22.04 -3.83 4.37
C GLY A 230 -22.71 -2.59 3.78
N THR A 231 -22.55 -1.41 4.39
CA THR A 231 -23.10 -0.17 3.81
C THR A 231 -22.27 0.29 2.62
N TRP A 232 -22.92 0.81 1.57
CA TRP A 232 -22.20 1.43 0.46
C TRP A 232 -21.44 2.66 0.94
N VAL A 233 -20.15 2.71 0.65
CA VAL A 233 -19.26 3.78 1.14
C VAL A 233 -19.49 5.07 0.35
N PRO A 234 -19.86 6.19 1.00
CA PRO A 234 -19.98 7.47 0.32
C PRO A 234 -18.63 8.00 -0.16
N ALA A 235 -18.66 8.86 -1.19
CA ALA A 235 -17.49 9.67 -1.55
C ALA A 235 -17.01 10.55 -0.39
N ASN A 236 -15.72 10.85 -0.35
CA ASN A 236 -15.06 11.64 0.71
C ASN A 236 -15.16 11.03 2.11
N THR A 237 -15.32 9.71 2.21
CA THR A 237 -15.23 8.99 3.49
C THR A 237 -13.77 8.88 3.91
N GLU A 238 -13.44 9.30 5.13
CA GLU A 238 -12.11 9.05 5.72
C GLU A 238 -12.00 7.56 6.08
N MET A 239 -10.99 6.91 5.52
CA MET A 239 -10.56 5.55 5.85
C MET A 239 -9.27 5.63 6.66
N SER A 240 -9.27 5.08 7.87
CA SER A 240 -8.10 5.00 8.75
C SER A 240 -7.55 3.58 8.80
N PHE A 241 -6.23 3.45 8.70
CA PHE A 241 -5.49 2.19 8.78
C PHE A 241 -4.53 2.30 9.95
N ALA A 242 -4.91 1.70 11.08
CA ALA A 242 -4.03 1.60 12.24
C ALA A 242 -3.21 0.32 12.12
N ILE A 243 -1.90 0.45 11.93
CA ILE A 243 -1.02 -0.71 11.80
C ILE A 243 -0.91 -1.40 13.16
N ASP A 244 -1.11 -2.72 13.18
CA ASP A 244 -0.89 -3.53 14.36
C ASP A 244 0.61 -3.63 14.68
N VAL A 245 1.06 -2.91 15.71
CA VAL A 245 2.46 -2.94 16.16
C VAL A 245 2.86 -4.27 16.80
N ALA A 246 1.92 -5.18 17.06
CA ALA A 246 2.24 -6.57 17.40
C ALA A 246 2.63 -7.41 16.18
N ASN A 247 2.31 -6.97 14.96
CA ASN A 247 2.76 -7.59 13.72
C ASN A 247 4.26 -7.29 13.50
N THR A 248 5.12 -8.23 13.90
CA THR A 248 6.58 -8.06 13.83
C THR A 248 7.10 -7.89 12.42
N ASP A 249 6.39 -8.42 11.42
CA ASP A 249 6.76 -8.30 10.01
C ASP A 249 6.51 -6.87 9.51
N ALA A 250 5.35 -6.30 9.83
CA ALA A 250 5.04 -4.89 9.56
C ALA A 250 6.03 -3.95 10.25
N VAL A 251 6.29 -4.18 11.54
CA VAL A 251 7.26 -3.37 12.31
C VAL A 251 8.65 -3.44 11.72
N ARG A 252 9.12 -4.65 11.37
CA ARG A 252 10.45 -4.82 10.76
C ARG A 252 10.56 -4.07 9.44
N TYR A 253 9.54 -4.16 8.59
CA TYR A 253 9.52 -3.43 7.33
C TYR A 253 9.60 -1.91 7.56
N ILE A 254 8.76 -1.37 8.44
CA ILE A 254 8.73 0.07 8.75
C ILE A 254 10.09 0.56 9.28
N GLN A 255 10.74 -0.24 10.11
CA GLN A 255 12.07 0.07 10.65
C GLN A 255 13.17 0.08 9.59
N GLN A 256 13.03 -0.69 8.50
CA GLN A 256 14.04 -0.79 7.45
C GLN A 256 14.05 0.43 6.53
N GLY A 257 12.89 1.05 6.33
CA GLY A 257 12.72 2.14 5.38
C GLY A 257 12.45 1.65 3.96
#